data_AF-A0A379U0G7-F1
#
_entry.id   AF-A0A379U0G7-F1
#
_cell.length_a   1.000
_cell.length_b   1.000
_cell.length_c   1.000
_cell.angle_alpha   90.00
_cell.angle_beta   90.00
_cell.angle_gamma   90.00
#
_symmetry.space_group_name_H-M   'P 1'
#
loop_
_entity.id
_entity.type
_entity.pdbx_description
1 polymer ?
#
loop_
_entity_poly.entity_id
_entity_poly.type
_entity_poly.pdbx_seq_one_letter_code
_entity_poly.pdbx_strand_id
1 'polypeptide(L)'
;MLDMQAAVSELEAAIQEASSLRAAAEMAKAELADVQKQTDLLNSTLKNLQQQALLLSAPSGIAQVTPSSIQLAAGQNLIATTGQDADISIGKKLCIAVSETLSLFAKQLGIKLFAAAGKVEIQAQSDALDMFAMKDIQISSQSGKVTVSAQTELLLECGGAWIQMKGGSITLGGSGNVTVKAGTLEKLGRHRCRAVSACRRAVQQ
;
A
#
# COMPACT_ATOMS: atom_id res chain seq x y z
N MET A 1 -39.51 2.56 29.25
CA MET A 1 -38.69 3.41 28.35
C MET A 1 -37.30 2.81 28.36
N LEU A 2 -36.74 2.45 27.21
CA LEU A 2 -35.36 1.96 27.11
C LEU A 2 -34.43 3.16 27.19
N ASP A 3 -33.67 3.31 28.27
CA ASP A 3 -32.63 4.33 28.35
C ASP A 3 -31.39 3.84 27.58
N MET A 4 -31.21 4.38 26.37
CA MET A 4 -30.17 3.99 25.42
C MET A 4 -29.18 5.13 25.15
N GLN A 5 -29.29 6.25 25.88
CA GLN A 5 -28.57 7.49 25.56
C GLN A 5 -27.05 7.26 25.50
N ALA A 6 -26.49 6.55 26.48
CA ALA A 6 -25.08 6.22 26.54
C ALA A 6 -24.63 5.37 25.34
N ALA A 7 -25.37 4.29 25.04
CA ALA A 7 -25.04 3.39 23.94
C ALA A 7 -25.10 4.07 22.56
N VAL A 8 -26.08 4.96 22.35
CA VAL A 8 -26.19 5.77 21.13
C VAL A 8 -25.03 6.75 21.04
N SER A 9 -24.64 7.40 22.15
CA SER A 9 -23.50 8.31 22.19
C SER A 9 -22.19 7.64 21.79
N GLU A 10 -21.97 6.39 22.22
CA GLU A 10 -20.79 5.60 21.83
C GLU A 10 -20.78 5.29 20.32
N LEU A 11 -21.93 4.96 19.73
CA LEU A 11 -22.04 4.73 18.29
C LEU A 11 -21.82 6.01 17.46
N GLU A 12 -22.30 7.15 17.96
CA GLU A 12 -22.08 8.46 17.32
C GLU A 12 -20.59 8.84 17.37
N ALA A 13 -19.91 8.58 18.49
CA ALA A 13 -18.46 8.77 18.58
C ALA A 13 -17.69 7.86 17.61
N ALA A 14 -18.09 6.60 17.47
CA ALA A 14 -17.49 5.67 16.51
C ALA A 14 -17.66 6.14 15.06
N ILE A 15 -18.86 6.62 14.68
CA ILE A 15 -19.11 7.19 13.34
C ILE A 15 -18.21 8.41 13.10
N GLN A 16 -18.05 9.27 14.11
CA GLN A 16 -17.20 10.45 14.00
C GLN A 16 -15.72 10.07 13.78
N GLU A 17 -15.22 9.06 14.50
CA GLU A 17 -13.86 8.56 14.31
C GLU A 17 -13.66 8.00 12.89
N ALA A 18 -14.57 7.14 12.44
CA ALA A 18 -14.56 6.58 11.09
C ALA A 18 -14.62 7.68 10.01
N SER A 19 -15.41 8.73 10.23
CA SER A 19 -15.52 9.89 9.33
C SER A 19 -14.21 10.68 9.26
N SER A 20 -13.52 10.85 10.40
CA SER A 20 -12.26 11.59 10.46
C SER A 20 -11.13 10.86 9.72
N LEU A 21 -11.09 9.52 9.82
CA LEU A 21 -10.17 8.68 9.09
C LEU A 21 -10.51 8.67 7.60
N ARG A 22 -11.80 8.61 7.26
CA ARG A 22 -12.31 8.72 5.90
C ARG A 22 -11.82 9.99 5.20
N ALA A 23 -12.04 11.15 5.81
CA ALA A 23 -11.59 12.42 5.25
C ALA A 23 -10.06 12.46 5.03
N ALA A 24 -9.29 11.86 5.94
CA ALA A 24 -7.84 11.79 5.81
C ALA A 24 -7.39 10.90 4.63
N ALA A 25 -8.10 9.81 4.34
CA ALA A 25 -7.69 8.90 3.28
C ALA A 25 -8.31 9.22 1.91
N GLU A 26 -9.43 9.95 1.84
CA GLU A 26 -9.91 10.54 0.59
C GLU A 26 -8.83 11.44 -0.02
N MET A 27 -8.12 12.23 0.80
CA MET A 27 -6.96 13.02 0.35
C MET A 27 -5.80 12.14 -0.16
N ALA A 28 -5.68 10.91 0.35
CA ALA A 28 -4.68 9.93 -0.06
C ALA A 28 -5.14 8.98 -1.18
N LYS A 29 -6.35 9.20 -1.74
CA LYS A 29 -7.01 8.32 -2.73
C LYS A 29 -7.19 6.87 -2.26
N ALA A 30 -7.19 6.61 -0.96
CA ALA A 30 -7.50 5.29 -0.44
C ALA A 30 -9.02 5.11 -0.32
N GLU A 31 -9.51 3.94 -0.72
CA GLU A 31 -10.91 3.58 -0.51
C GLU A 31 -11.12 3.25 0.98
N LEU A 32 -12.15 3.82 1.60
CA LEU A 32 -12.41 3.66 3.03
C LEU A 32 -13.88 3.32 3.34
N ALA A 33 -14.11 2.96 4.60
CA ALA A 33 -15.38 2.51 5.14
C ALA A 33 -16.56 3.37 4.69
N ASP A 34 -17.66 2.69 4.40
CA ASP A 34 -18.94 3.30 4.07
C ASP A 34 -19.62 3.82 5.35
N VAL A 35 -19.25 5.05 5.71
CA VAL A 35 -19.80 5.78 6.86
C VAL A 35 -21.32 5.97 6.72
N GLN A 36 -21.85 6.03 5.49
CA GLN A 36 -23.28 6.17 5.26
C GLN A 36 -24.02 4.92 5.76
N LYS A 37 -23.53 3.72 5.42
CA LYS A 37 -24.12 2.47 5.92
C LYS A 37 -24.06 2.35 7.45
N GLN A 38 -23.00 2.86 8.08
CA GLN A 38 -22.91 2.89 9.55
C GLN A 38 -23.94 3.85 10.16
N THR A 39 -24.12 5.02 9.53
CA THR A 39 -25.11 6.03 9.94
C THR A 39 -26.54 5.52 9.74
N ASP A 40 -26.80 4.83 8.64
CA ASP A 40 -28.10 4.23 8.33
C ASP A 40 -28.44 3.13 9.32
N LEU A 41 -27.48 2.25 9.65
CA LEU A 41 -27.65 1.21 10.67
C LEU A 41 -28.01 1.84 12.03
N LEU A 42 -27.30 2.90 12.44
CA LEU A 42 -27.59 3.61 13.68
C LEU A 42 -29.01 4.19 13.68
N ASN A 43 -29.36 4.99 12.67
CA ASN A 43 -30.58 5.79 12.71
C ASN A 43 -31.86 5.00 12.42
N SER A 44 -31.79 3.99 11.54
CA SER A 44 -32.98 3.24 11.08
C SER A 44 -33.25 1.98 11.88
N THR A 45 -32.22 1.43 12.54
CA THR A 45 -32.29 0.10 13.15
C THR A 45 -31.96 0.15 14.64
N LEU A 46 -30.84 0.76 15.03
CA LEU A 46 -30.34 0.68 16.41
C LEU A 46 -30.95 1.73 17.35
N LYS A 47 -31.17 2.97 16.89
CA LYS A 47 -31.81 4.02 17.71
C LYS A 47 -33.20 3.56 18.13
N ASN A 48 -33.46 3.52 19.43
CA ASN A 48 -34.69 3.00 20.04
C ASN A 48 -35.06 1.55 19.63
N LEU A 49 -34.11 0.77 19.08
CA LEU A 49 -34.36 -0.56 18.51
C LEU A 49 -35.60 -0.57 17.60
N GLN A 50 -35.65 0.37 16.65
CA GLN A 50 -36.75 0.51 15.68
C GLN A 50 -37.01 -0.76 14.85
N GLN A 51 -36.01 -1.63 14.73
CA GLN A 51 -36.13 -2.95 14.11
C GLN A 51 -35.64 -4.06 15.07
N GLN A 52 -35.77 -5.31 14.63
CA GLN A 52 -35.29 -6.49 15.37
C GLN A 52 -33.76 -6.54 15.37
N ALA A 53 -33.16 -5.80 16.30
CA ALA A 53 -31.72 -5.67 16.43
C ALA A 53 -31.25 -5.98 17.85
N LEU A 54 -29.98 -6.36 17.94
CA LEU A 54 -29.27 -6.51 19.20
C LEU A 54 -28.23 -5.40 19.30
N LEU A 55 -28.34 -4.59 20.36
CA LEU A 55 -27.31 -3.62 20.73
C LEU A 55 -26.68 -4.07 22.04
N LEU A 56 -25.38 -4.36 22.01
CA LEU A 56 -24.59 -4.64 23.20
C LEU A 56 -23.86 -3.36 23.60
N SER A 57 -24.11 -2.86 24.80
CA SER A 57 -23.39 -1.73 25.38
C SER A 57 -23.05 -2.03 26.83
N ALA A 58 -21.76 -1.90 27.15
CA ALA A 58 -21.25 -2.11 28.49
C ALA A 58 -20.09 -1.12 28.71
N PRO A 59 -20.29 -0.05 29.49
CA PRO A 59 -19.26 0.99 29.73
C PRO A 59 -17.94 0.45 30.29
N SER A 60 -17.96 -0.71 30.93
CA SER A 60 -16.78 -1.38 31.48
C SER A 60 -16.21 -2.49 30.58
N GLY A 61 -16.77 -2.71 29.39
CA GLY A 61 -16.24 -3.63 28.38
C GLY A 61 -17.14 -4.81 28.01
N ILE A 62 -16.83 -5.44 26.87
CA ILE A 62 -17.50 -6.62 26.31
C ILE A 62 -16.43 -7.65 25.96
N ALA A 63 -16.60 -8.90 26.38
CA ALA A 63 -15.70 -10.01 26.03
C ALA A 63 -16.47 -11.15 25.35
N GLN A 64 -15.94 -11.65 24.24
CA GLN A 64 -16.43 -12.85 23.55
C GLN A 64 -15.34 -13.93 23.59
N VAL A 65 -15.55 -14.99 24.36
CA VAL A 65 -14.55 -16.04 24.59
C VAL A 65 -15.20 -17.41 24.48
N THR A 66 -14.53 -18.34 23.79
CA THR A 66 -14.95 -19.75 23.69
C THR A 66 -13.71 -20.62 23.45
N PRO A 67 -13.66 -21.86 23.98
CA PRO A 67 -12.61 -22.82 23.64
C PRO A 67 -12.76 -23.39 22.22
N SER A 68 -13.91 -23.16 21.56
CA SER A 68 -14.19 -23.59 20.21
C SER A 68 -14.08 -22.42 19.22
N SER A 69 -14.96 -22.33 18.23
CA SER A 69 -14.91 -21.32 17.17
C SER A 69 -15.87 -20.14 17.43
N ILE A 70 -15.46 -18.95 16.98
CA ILE A 70 -16.35 -17.78 16.80
C ILE A 70 -16.54 -17.60 15.30
N GLN A 71 -17.79 -17.44 14.85
CA GLN A 71 -18.11 -17.09 13.47
C GLN A 71 -18.88 -15.76 13.46
N LEU A 72 -18.38 -14.79 12.69
CA LEU A 72 -19.06 -13.52 12.43
C LEU A 72 -19.46 -13.51 10.96
N ALA A 73 -20.75 -13.38 10.69
CA ALA A 73 -21.30 -13.33 9.34
C ALA A 73 -22.34 -12.22 9.25
N ALA A 74 -22.23 -11.37 8.23
CA ALA A 74 -23.19 -10.32 7.93
C ALA A 74 -23.58 -10.42 6.45
N GLY A 75 -24.88 -10.36 6.14
CA GLY A 75 -25.37 -10.35 4.75
C GLY A 75 -25.07 -9.06 3.99
N GLN A 76 -24.65 -8.01 4.71
CA GLN A 76 -24.21 -6.75 4.13
C GLN A 76 -22.77 -6.44 4.57
N ASN A 77 -22.59 -5.70 5.67
CA ASN A 77 -21.27 -5.19 6.07
C ASN A 77 -20.90 -5.67 7.47
N LEU A 78 -19.60 -5.96 7.66
CA LEU A 78 -18.99 -6.14 8.97
C LEU A 78 -18.16 -4.88 9.26
N ILE A 79 -18.56 -4.10 10.27
CA ILE A 79 -17.94 -2.83 10.63
C ILE A 79 -17.30 -2.97 12.01
N ALA A 80 -16.03 -2.63 12.12
CA ALA A 80 -15.30 -2.56 13.37
C ALA A 80 -14.63 -1.18 13.47
N THR A 81 -14.94 -0.46 14.55
CA THR A 81 -14.38 0.87 14.82
C THR A 81 -13.86 0.90 16.25
N THR A 82 -12.67 1.44 16.43
CA THR A 82 -12.03 1.69 17.73
C THR A 82 -11.66 3.16 17.81
N GLY A 83 -11.71 3.75 19.01
CA GLY A 83 -11.18 5.09 19.26
C GLY A 83 -9.68 5.11 19.56
N GLN A 84 -9.05 3.93 19.69
CA GLN A 84 -7.63 3.75 19.98
C GLN A 84 -7.06 2.64 19.10
N ASP A 85 -6.40 1.65 19.68
CA ASP A 85 -5.78 0.55 18.97
C ASP A 85 -6.77 -0.59 18.66
N ALA A 86 -6.43 -1.39 17.63
CA ALA A 86 -7.09 -2.65 17.31
C ALA A 86 -6.02 -3.73 17.12
N ASP A 87 -5.89 -4.62 18.10
CA ASP A 87 -4.92 -5.70 18.08
C ASP A 87 -5.54 -7.02 17.63
N ILE A 88 -4.96 -7.64 16.60
CA ILE A 88 -5.38 -8.95 16.09
C ILE A 88 -4.20 -9.91 16.22
N SER A 89 -4.30 -10.83 17.19
CA SER A 89 -3.26 -11.84 17.47
C SER A 89 -3.73 -13.23 17.03
N ILE A 90 -2.99 -13.88 16.13
CA ILE A 90 -3.36 -15.16 15.53
C ILE A 90 -2.22 -16.16 15.69
N GLY A 91 -2.48 -17.27 16.38
CA GLY A 91 -1.45 -18.27 16.71
C GLY A 91 -0.97 -19.16 15.57
N LYS A 92 -1.66 -19.18 14.41
CA LYS A 92 -1.29 -20.04 13.27
C LYS A 92 -1.28 -19.31 11.92
N LYS A 93 -2.44 -18.91 11.41
CA LYS A 93 -2.57 -18.38 10.05
C LYS A 93 -3.69 -17.34 9.95
N LEU A 94 -3.39 -16.20 9.33
CA LEU A 94 -4.35 -15.21 8.87
C LEU A 94 -4.57 -15.39 7.36
N CYS A 95 -5.82 -15.52 6.94
CA CYS A 95 -6.20 -15.48 5.52
C CYS A 95 -7.24 -14.38 5.32
N ILE A 96 -6.99 -13.49 4.37
CA ILE A 96 -7.91 -12.43 3.97
C ILE A 96 -8.15 -12.60 2.48
N ALA A 97 -9.41 -12.78 2.10
CA ALA A 97 -9.84 -12.87 0.71
C ALA A 97 -10.92 -11.81 0.48
N VAL A 98 -10.71 -10.94 -0.51
CA VAL A 98 -11.61 -9.87 -0.90
C VAL A 98 -11.95 -10.03 -2.38
N SER A 99 -13.16 -9.66 -2.78
CA SER A 99 -13.59 -9.78 -4.18
C SER A 99 -13.27 -8.53 -5.01
N GLU A 100 -13.20 -7.36 -4.37
CA GLU A 100 -13.01 -6.07 -5.03
C GLU A 100 -11.67 -5.45 -4.63
N THR A 101 -11.60 -4.84 -3.44
CA THR A 101 -10.42 -4.06 -3.03
C THR A 101 -9.94 -4.45 -1.63
N LEU A 102 -8.62 -4.57 -1.45
CA LEU A 102 -7.97 -4.51 -0.13
C LEU A 102 -7.27 -3.15 0.01
N SER A 103 -7.84 -2.26 0.81
CA SER A 103 -7.31 -0.92 1.06
C SER A 103 -6.69 -0.82 2.45
N LEU A 104 -5.41 -0.43 2.53
CA LEU A 104 -4.67 -0.23 3.78
C LEU A 104 -4.15 1.21 3.84
N PHE A 105 -4.54 1.94 4.89
CA PHE A 105 -4.17 3.34 5.05
C PHE A 105 -3.69 3.62 6.48
N ALA A 106 -2.58 4.35 6.58
CA ALA A 106 -2.04 4.83 7.84
C ALA A 106 -1.72 6.32 7.74
N LYS A 107 -2.35 7.13 8.60
CA LYS A 107 -2.29 8.60 8.53
C LYS A 107 -0.95 9.19 9.01
N GLN A 108 -0.32 8.61 10.03
CA GLN A 108 0.80 9.26 10.74
C GLN A 108 2.08 8.42 10.77
N LEU A 109 2.02 7.19 11.30
CA LEU A 109 3.22 6.38 11.57
C LEU A 109 3.58 5.39 10.45
N GLY A 110 2.86 5.43 9.34
CA GLY A 110 3.09 4.60 8.16
C GLY A 110 2.67 3.13 8.33
N ILE A 111 3.01 2.32 7.34
CA ILE A 111 2.70 0.87 7.28
C ILE A 111 4.00 0.08 7.46
N LYS A 112 3.96 -0.96 8.29
CA LYS A 112 5.08 -1.86 8.53
C LYS A 112 4.67 -3.30 8.22
N LEU A 113 5.40 -3.95 7.30
CA LEU A 113 5.17 -5.34 6.89
C LEU A 113 6.46 -6.13 7.09
N PHE A 114 6.49 -7.03 8.07
CA PHE A 114 7.66 -7.82 8.42
C PHE A 114 7.36 -9.32 8.38
N ALA A 115 8.27 -10.10 7.81
CA ALA A 115 8.30 -11.55 7.95
C ALA A 115 9.60 -11.93 8.67
N ALA A 116 9.50 -12.49 9.88
CA ALA A 116 10.68 -12.94 10.64
C ALA A 116 11.38 -14.13 9.96
N ALA A 117 10.59 -14.99 9.32
CA ALA A 117 11.04 -16.09 8.48
C ALA A 117 10.04 -16.29 7.33
N GLY A 118 10.51 -16.91 6.25
CA GLY A 118 9.70 -17.14 5.05
C GLY A 118 9.76 -15.98 4.04
N LYS A 119 9.17 -16.21 2.87
CA LYS A 119 9.18 -15.30 1.73
C LYS A 119 8.06 -14.27 1.86
N VAL A 120 8.36 -13.01 1.54
CA VAL A 120 7.34 -11.98 1.28
C VAL A 120 7.10 -11.93 -0.23
N GLU A 121 5.84 -12.04 -0.63
CA GLU A 121 5.42 -12.00 -2.03
C GLU A 121 4.36 -10.93 -2.23
N ILE A 122 4.60 -10.02 -3.17
CA ILE A 122 3.66 -8.97 -3.58
C ILE A 122 3.57 -9.07 -5.10
N GLN A 123 2.35 -9.26 -5.61
CA GLN A 123 2.12 -9.50 -7.04
C GLN A 123 0.82 -8.83 -7.47
N ALA A 124 0.86 -8.14 -8.62
CA ALA A 124 -0.31 -7.78 -9.39
C ALA A 124 -0.35 -8.74 -10.60
N GLN A 125 -1.24 -9.73 -10.57
CA GLN A 125 -1.20 -10.85 -11.53
C GLN A 125 -1.74 -10.49 -12.90
N SER A 126 -2.66 -9.53 -12.96
CA SER A 126 -3.34 -9.11 -14.19
C SER A 126 -3.29 -7.61 -14.44
N ASP A 127 -2.61 -6.85 -13.57
CA ASP A 127 -2.57 -5.39 -13.62
C ASP A 127 -1.21 -4.86 -13.14
N ALA A 128 -1.05 -3.54 -13.10
CA ALA A 128 0.17 -2.86 -12.70
C ALA A 128 0.45 -2.95 -11.19
N LEU A 129 1.74 -2.85 -10.84
CA LEU A 129 2.22 -2.67 -9.48
C LEU A 129 2.94 -1.32 -9.43
N ASP A 130 2.35 -0.37 -8.70
CA ASP A 130 2.92 0.96 -8.49
C ASP A 130 3.57 1.08 -7.10
N MET A 131 4.82 1.53 -7.06
CA MET A 131 5.54 1.87 -5.84
C MET A 131 6.06 3.30 -5.93
N PHE A 132 5.53 4.17 -5.09
CA PHE A 132 5.89 5.58 -5.08
C PHE A 132 6.21 6.05 -3.65
N ALA A 133 7.25 6.86 -3.52
CA ALA A 133 7.59 7.57 -2.29
C ALA A 133 7.96 9.01 -2.61
N MET A 134 7.55 9.94 -1.75
CA MET A 134 7.95 11.36 -1.87
C MET A 134 9.44 11.58 -1.55
N LYS A 135 10.03 10.67 -0.76
CA LYS A 135 11.46 10.65 -0.41
C LYS A 135 12.11 9.43 -1.06
N ASP A 136 13.05 8.81 -0.36
CA ASP A 136 13.87 7.73 -0.90
C ASP A 136 13.10 6.40 -0.98
N ILE A 137 13.39 5.64 -2.04
CA ILE A 137 13.08 4.21 -2.14
C ILE A 137 14.39 3.44 -2.03
N GLN A 138 14.48 2.50 -1.10
CA GLN A 138 15.65 1.64 -0.91
C GLN A 138 15.28 0.18 -1.17
N ILE A 139 15.97 -0.44 -2.14
CA ILE A 139 15.83 -1.87 -2.46
C ILE A 139 17.20 -2.51 -2.31
N SER A 140 17.34 -3.45 -1.37
CA SER A 140 18.62 -4.08 -1.05
C SER A 140 18.46 -5.54 -0.68
N SER A 141 19.52 -6.32 -0.89
CA SER A 141 19.65 -7.70 -0.43
C SER A 141 20.96 -7.82 0.33
N GLN A 142 20.92 -8.33 1.56
CA GLN A 142 22.10 -8.40 2.43
C GLN A 142 23.08 -9.50 2.01
N SER A 143 22.57 -10.69 1.74
CA SER A 143 23.38 -11.90 1.45
C SER A 143 23.06 -12.54 0.10
N GLY A 144 22.05 -12.03 -0.60
CA GLY A 144 21.54 -12.58 -1.84
C GLY A 144 21.79 -11.67 -3.04
N LYS A 145 20.79 -11.62 -3.94
CA LYS A 145 20.81 -10.81 -5.15
C LYS A 145 19.53 -9.98 -5.26
N VAL A 146 19.65 -8.82 -5.90
CA VAL A 146 18.50 -8.07 -6.40
C VAL A 146 18.36 -8.39 -7.88
N THR A 147 17.16 -8.81 -8.32
CA THR A 147 16.87 -9.10 -9.72
C THR A 147 15.71 -8.26 -10.15
N VAL A 148 15.92 -7.42 -11.16
CA VAL A 148 14.88 -6.61 -11.81
C VAL A 148 14.83 -7.04 -13.26
N SER A 149 13.66 -7.51 -13.69
CA SER A 149 13.46 -8.05 -15.03
C SER A 149 12.15 -7.53 -15.60
N ALA A 150 12.18 -7.15 -16.88
CA ALA A 150 11.01 -6.76 -17.64
C ALA A 150 11.04 -7.47 -19.00
N GLN A 151 9.87 -7.80 -19.53
CA GLN A 151 9.76 -8.48 -20.83
C GLN A 151 9.92 -7.51 -22.00
N THR A 152 9.35 -6.31 -21.89
CA THR A 152 9.28 -5.32 -22.97
C THR A 152 10.41 -4.29 -22.87
N GLU A 153 10.52 -3.65 -21.70
CA GLU A 153 11.42 -2.52 -21.48
C GLU A 153 11.75 -2.35 -19.99
N LEU A 154 13.02 -2.06 -19.69
CA LEU A 154 13.47 -1.60 -18.39
C LEU A 154 14.10 -0.22 -18.57
N LEU A 155 13.53 0.79 -17.90
CA LEU A 155 13.98 2.19 -17.94
C LEU A 155 14.32 2.66 -16.54
N LEU A 156 15.54 3.16 -16.35
CA LEU A 156 15.98 3.83 -15.13
C LEU A 156 16.27 5.29 -15.46
N GLU A 157 15.60 6.24 -14.83
CA GLU A 157 15.75 7.67 -15.08
C GLU A 157 16.13 8.43 -13.80
N CYS A 158 17.02 9.40 -13.93
CA CYS A 158 17.42 10.30 -12.85
C CYS A 158 17.85 11.65 -13.43
N GLY A 159 17.09 12.73 -13.15
CA GLY A 159 17.47 14.09 -13.53
C GLY A 159 17.75 14.31 -15.03
N GLY A 160 17.06 13.57 -15.91
CA GLY A 160 17.26 13.61 -17.36
C GLY A 160 18.38 12.70 -17.89
N ALA A 161 19.11 12.00 -17.03
CA ALA A 161 19.96 10.87 -17.42
C ALA A 161 19.18 9.56 -17.30
N TRP A 162 19.42 8.61 -18.20
CA TRP A 162 18.70 7.35 -18.21
C TRP A 162 19.50 6.17 -18.75
N ILE A 163 19.10 4.97 -18.30
CA ILE A 163 19.56 3.67 -18.78
C ILE A 163 18.34 2.91 -19.26
N GLN A 164 18.34 2.48 -20.52
CA GLN A 164 17.24 1.74 -21.12
C GLN A 164 17.74 0.39 -21.62
N MET A 165 16.98 -0.67 -21.32
CA MET A 165 17.14 -2.00 -21.89
C MET A 165 15.88 -2.35 -22.67
N LYS A 166 16.00 -2.49 -24.00
CA LYS A 166 14.86 -2.74 -24.90
C LYS A 166 15.30 -3.51 -26.14
N GLY A 167 14.55 -4.55 -26.51
CA GLY A 167 14.83 -5.35 -27.72
C GLY A 167 16.24 -5.94 -27.77
N GLY A 168 16.80 -6.34 -26.63
CA GLY A 168 18.17 -6.86 -26.51
C GLY A 168 19.29 -5.82 -26.57
N SER A 169 18.97 -4.53 -26.72
CA SER A 169 19.94 -3.44 -26.73
C SER A 169 19.96 -2.70 -25.39
N ILE A 170 21.15 -2.23 -24.99
CA ILE A 170 21.33 -1.33 -23.84
C ILE A 170 21.69 0.05 -24.39
N THR A 171 20.91 1.06 -24.01
CA THR A 171 21.14 2.45 -24.40
C THR A 171 21.33 3.31 -23.16
N LEU A 172 22.36 4.15 -23.20
CA LEU A 172 22.71 5.11 -22.16
C LEU A 172 22.52 6.51 -22.75
N GLY A 173 21.71 7.35 -22.11
CA GLY A 173 21.39 8.69 -22.60
C GLY A 173 21.36 9.72 -21.48
N GLY A 174 21.64 10.98 -21.82
CA GLY A 174 21.56 12.10 -20.89
C GLY A 174 22.14 13.38 -21.51
N SER A 175 21.78 14.53 -20.93
CA SER A 175 22.30 15.84 -21.35
C SER A 175 23.75 16.08 -20.90
N GLY A 176 24.21 15.35 -19.90
CA GLY A 176 25.56 15.45 -19.33
C GLY A 176 26.57 14.46 -19.94
N ASN A 177 27.76 14.42 -19.33
CA ASN A 177 28.82 13.50 -19.72
C ASN A 177 28.58 12.09 -19.15
N VAL A 178 28.80 11.06 -19.97
CA VAL A 178 28.91 9.67 -19.49
C VAL A 178 30.36 9.41 -19.08
N THR A 179 30.61 9.22 -17.78
CA THR A 179 31.95 8.92 -17.25
C THR A 179 32.04 7.45 -16.86
N VAL A 180 32.96 6.70 -17.48
CA VAL A 180 33.22 5.30 -17.14
C VAL A 180 34.57 5.22 -16.42
N LYS A 181 34.55 4.79 -15.15
CA LYS A 181 35.76 4.53 -14.35
C LYS A 181 35.92 3.03 -14.17
N ALA A 182 36.92 2.42 -14.81
CA ALA A 182 37.17 0.99 -14.75
C ALA A 182 38.67 0.69 -14.78
N GLY A 183 39.10 -0.38 -14.11
CA GLY A 183 40.48 -0.88 -14.18
C GLY A 183 40.82 -1.45 -15.56
N THR A 184 39.85 -2.03 -16.26
CA THR A 184 39.99 -2.52 -17.65
C THR A 184 38.64 -2.44 -18.36
N LEU A 185 38.65 -2.05 -19.64
CA LEU A 185 37.50 -2.09 -20.53
C LEU A 185 37.83 -2.95 -21.74
N GLU A 186 37.27 -4.14 -21.79
CA GLU A 186 37.42 -5.05 -22.94
C GLU A 186 36.21 -4.97 -23.84
N LYS A 187 36.46 -4.82 -25.14
CA LYS A 187 35.42 -4.82 -26.17
C LYS A 187 35.51 -6.11 -26.98
N LEU A 188 34.53 -6.98 -26.83
CA LEU A 188 34.35 -8.14 -27.71
C LEU A 188 33.45 -7.75 -28.90
N GLY A 189 34.00 -7.82 -30.12
CA GLY A 189 33.23 -7.69 -31.38
C GLY A 189 33.91 -6.83 -32.45
N ARG A 190 33.59 -7.08 -33.74
CA ARG A 190 34.17 -6.38 -34.91
C ARG A 190 33.66 -4.94 -35.10
N HIS A 191 32.73 -4.45 -34.28
CA HIS A 191 32.17 -3.11 -34.43
C HIS A 191 33.18 -2.06 -33.94
N ARG A 192 33.45 -1.01 -34.72
CA ARG A 192 34.39 0.05 -34.31
C ARG A 192 33.81 0.85 -33.13
N CYS A 193 34.62 1.11 -32.10
CA CYS A 193 34.30 2.19 -31.16
C CYS A 193 34.59 3.50 -31.90
N ARG A 194 33.57 4.07 -32.53
CA ARG A 194 33.70 5.38 -33.16
C ARG A 194 33.34 6.42 -32.10
N ALA A 195 34.34 6.93 -31.40
CA ALA A 195 34.16 8.18 -30.65
C ALA A 195 33.86 9.27 -31.69
N VAL A 196 32.61 9.73 -31.76
CA VAL A 196 32.27 10.90 -32.55
C VAL A 196 32.72 12.11 -31.72
N SER A 197 34.01 12.44 -31.82
CA SER A 197 34.50 13.72 -31.33
C SER A 197 33.82 14.80 -32.18
N ALA A 198 32.92 15.58 -31.58
CA ALA A 198 32.53 16.86 -32.15
C ALA A 198 33.79 17.75 -32.17
N CYS A 199 34.52 17.68 -33.28
CA CYS A 199 35.67 18.52 -33.57
C CYS A 199 35.13 19.94 -33.80
N ARG A 200 34.98 20.74 -32.73
CA ARG A 200 34.88 22.20 -32.88
C ARG A 200 36.25 22.68 -33.38
N ARG A 201 36.39 22.77 -34.70
CA ARG A 201 37.44 23.58 -35.33
C ARG A 201 37.18 25.02 -34.90
N ALA A 202 37.97 25.52 -33.94
CA ALA A 202 38.24 26.94 -33.85
C ALA A 202 39.09 27.28 -35.09
N VAL A 203 38.43 27.78 -36.12
CA VAL A 203 39.09 28.43 -37.25
C VAL A 203 39.65 29.74 -36.73
N GLN A 204 40.96 29.93 -36.92
CA GLN A 204 41.63 31.22 -36.77
C GLN A 204 40.90 32.29 -37.59
N GLN A 205 40.56 33.39 -36.95
CA GLN A 205 40.83 34.75 -37.43
C GLN A 205 40.87 35.68 -36.22
#